data_AF-H9FKE1-F1
#
_entry.id   AF-H9FKE1-F1
#
_cell.length_a   1.000
_cell.length_b   1.000
_cell.length_c   1.000
_cell.angle_alpha   90.00
_cell.angle_beta   90.00
_cell.angle_gamma   90.00
#
_symmetry.space_group_name_H-M   'P 1'
#
loop_
_entity.id
_entity.type
_entity.pdbx_description
1 polymer ?
#
loop_
_entity_poly.entity_id
_entity_poly.type
_entity_poly.pdbx_seq_one_letter_code
_entity_poly.pdbx_strand_id
1 'polypeptide(L)'
;LSASLNIFQEALDCFTAMLSEHTSKLKMAEVIGSKLNISRKKAEFFCQLYKPEIVINELDLQVGRVRLLRKQSEAVHMQREKFTFAATRPSSVLIEQLAVCVSKGEPVLLVGETGTGKTSTVQYLAHITGHRLRVVNMNQQSDTADLLGGYKPVDHKLIWLPLREAFEELFAQTFSKKQNFTFLGHIQTCYRQKRWHDLLRLMQHVHKSAVNKDGKESETGLLIKEKWEAFGLRLNHAQQQMKMTENTLLFAFVEGTLAQAVKKGEWILLDEINLAAPEILECLSG
;
A
#
# COMPACT_ATOMS: atom_id res chain seq x y z
N LEU A 1 -14.52 -9.40 31.88
CA LEU A 1 -13.34 -8.86 32.59
C LEU A 1 -13.75 -7.54 33.24
N SER A 2 -13.39 -7.28 34.50
CA SER A 2 -13.76 -6.01 35.16
C SER A 2 -13.08 -4.84 34.44
N ALA A 3 -13.75 -3.70 34.32
CA ALA A 3 -13.17 -2.51 33.69
C ALA A 3 -11.79 -2.14 34.26
N SER A 4 -11.59 -2.34 35.57
CA SER A 4 -10.32 -2.16 36.27
C SER A 4 -9.19 -3.04 35.74
N LEU A 5 -9.49 -4.26 35.29
CA LEU A 5 -8.50 -5.19 34.79
C LEU A 5 -8.06 -4.85 33.36
N ASN A 6 -8.96 -4.31 32.56
CA ASN A 6 -8.60 -3.79 31.23
C ASN A 6 -7.72 -2.56 31.38
N ILE A 7 -8.11 -1.60 32.24
CA ILE A 7 -7.29 -0.40 32.53
C ILE A 7 -5.89 -0.79 33.03
N PHE A 8 -5.81 -1.80 33.90
CA PHE A 8 -4.52 -2.29 34.38
C PHE A 8 -3.63 -2.85 33.28
N GLN A 9 -4.19 -3.64 32.37
CA GLN A 9 -3.45 -4.21 31.25
C GLN A 9 -2.96 -3.13 30.28
N GLU A 10 -3.79 -2.12 29.97
CA GLU A 10 -3.35 -0.96 29.18
C GLU A 10 -2.21 -0.20 29.87
N ALA A 11 -2.37 0.09 31.16
CA ALA A 11 -1.33 0.77 31.93
C ALA A 11 -0.04 -0.06 32.01
N LEU A 12 -0.15 -1.38 32.16
CA LEU A 12 1.00 -2.26 32.18
C LEU A 12 1.78 -2.17 30.86
N ASP A 13 1.09 -2.23 29.72
CA ASP A 13 1.73 -2.14 28.41
C ASP A 13 2.37 -0.76 28.20
N CYS A 14 1.67 0.34 28.47
CA CYS A 14 2.20 1.69 28.29
C CYS A 14 3.40 2.01 29.19
N PHE A 15 3.37 1.61 30.47
CA PHE A 15 4.39 2.01 31.45
C PHE A 15 5.52 1.00 31.63
N THR A 16 5.35 -0.25 31.19
CA THR A 16 6.36 -1.30 31.41
C THR A 16 6.97 -1.89 30.14
N ALA A 17 6.38 -1.66 28.96
CA ALA A 17 6.91 -2.21 27.70
C ALA A 17 8.37 -1.82 27.44
N MET A 18 8.76 -0.59 27.78
CA MET A 18 10.10 -0.03 27.54
C MET A 18 11.17 -0.45 28.56
N LEU A 19 10.77 -1.11 29.66
CA LEU A 19 11.73 -1.60 30.64
C LEU A 19 12.42 -2.86 30.09
N SER A 20 13.74 -2.96 30.19
CA SER A 20 14.46 -4.19 29.81
C SER A 20 14.53 -5.18 30.97
N GLU A 21 14.62 -4.69 32.20
CA GLU A 21 14.75 -5.51 33.40
C GLU A 21 13.42 -6.06 33.93
N HIS A 22 13.39 -7.38 34.13
CA HIS A 22 12.20 -8.08 34.62
C HIS A 22 11.81 -7.67 36.06
N THR A 23 12.81 -7.43 36.93
CA THR A 23 12.60 -6.96 38.30
C THR A 23 11.92 -5.59 38.34
N SER A 24 12.36 -4.68 37.48
CA SER A 24 11.82 -3.33 37.33
C SER A 24 10.40 -3.36 36.77
N LYS A 25 10.11 -4.22 35.77
CA LYS A 25 8.74 -4.47 35.28
C LYS A 25 7.81 -4.94 36.38
N LEU A 26 8.22 -5.94 37.16
CA LEU A 26 7.38 -6.50 38.22
C LEU A 26 7.05 -5.45 39.29
N LYS A 27 8.04 -4.67 39.75
CA LYS A 27 7.83 -3.59 40.70
C LYS A 27 6.83 -2.56 40.17
N MET A 28 6.97 -2.15 38.91
CA MET A 28 6.04 -1.21 38.28
C MET A 28 4.63 -1.81 38.16
N ALA A 29 4.51 -3.07 37.76
CA ALA A 29 3.23 -3.78 37.70
C ALA A 29 2.54 -3.84 39.08
N GLU A 30 3.29 -4.10 40.15
CA GLU A 30 2.76 -4.10 41.51
C GLU A 30 2.27 -2.70 41.94
N VAL A 31 3.01 -1.64 41.60
CA VAL A 31 2.62 -0.25 41.88
C VAL A 31 1.34 0.12 41.14
N ILE A 32 1.27 -0.14 39.83
CA ILE A 32 0.07 0.12 39.01
C ILE A 32 -1.12 -0.69 39.56
N GLY A 33 -0.90 -1.97 39.88
CA GLY A 33 -1.92 -2.84 40.43
C GLY A 33 -2.47 -2.34 41.76
N SER A 34 -1.60 -1.87 42.65
CA SER A 34 -1.99 -1.33 43.96
C SER A 34 -2.91 -0.10 43.83
N LYS A 35 -2.67 0.78 42.85
CA LYS A 35 -3.51 1.96 42.58
C LYS A 35 -4.86 1.62 41.98
N LEU A 36 -4.98 0.47 41.32
CA LEU A 36 -6.21 -0.02 40.69
C LEU A 36 -6.95 -1.07 41.54
N ASN A 37 -6.58 -1.24 42.81
CA ASN A 37 -7.12 -2.27 43.73
C ASN A 37 -6.98 -3.70 43.18
N ILE A 38 -5.86 -3.99 42.51
CA ILE A 38 -5.51 -5.31 41.99
C ILE A 38 -4.49 -5.96 42.92
N SER A 39 -4.70 -7.24 43.25
CA SER A 39 -3.81 -7.96 44.14
C SER A 39 -2.43 -8.19 43.50
N ARG A 40 -1.39 -8.21 44.34
CA ARG A 40 -0.02 -8.50 43.93
C ARG A 40 0.10 -9.77 43.07
N LYS A 41 -0.58 -10.85 43.48
CA LYS A 41 -0.61 -12.12 42.73
C LYS A 41 -1.18 -11.97 41.31
N LYS A 42 -2.20 -11.12 41.12
CA LYS A 42 -2.76 -10.83 39.79
C LYS A 42 -1.80 -10.01 38.95
N ALA A 43 -1.19 -8.98 39.53
CA ALA A 43 -0.19 -8.16 38.82
C ALA A 43 1.00 -9.01 38.35
N GLU A 44 1.49 -9.90 39.22
CA GLU A 44 2.56 -10.86 38.90
C GLU A 44 2.15 -11.84 37.79
N PHE A 45 0.92 -12.37 37.84
CA PHE A 45 0.38 -13.23 36.78
C PHE A 45 0.43 -12.54 35.41
N PHE A 46 -0.08 -11.31 35.29
CA PHE A 46 -0.06 -10.58 34.02
C PHE A 46 1.37 -10.24 33.55
N CYS A 47 2.27 -9.95 34.49
CA CYS A 47 3.66 -9.66 34.16
C CYS A 47 4.44 -10.91 33.70
N GLN A 48 4.20 -12.10 34.28
CA GLN A 48 5.09 -13.26 34.14
C GLN A 48 4.48 -14.49 33.46
N LEU A 49 3.17 -14.71 33.61
CA LEU A 49 2.51 -15.97 33.24
C LEU A 49 1.44 -15.81 32.17
N TYR A 50 0.87 -14.62 32.05
CA TYR A 50 -0.21 -14.36 31.11
C TYR A 50 0.21 -14.65 29.67
N LYS A 51 -0.63 -15.43 29.00
CA LYS A 51 -0.56 -15.78 27.58
C LYS A 51 -1.95 -15.53 26.98
N PRO A 52 -2.11 -14.55 26.08
CA PRO A 52 -3.40 -14.31 25.44
C PRO A 52 -3.76 -15.45 24.50
N GLU A 53 -5.05 -15.76 24.43
CA GLU A 53 -5.60 -16.67 23.43
C GLU A 53 -5.79 -15.94 22.10
N ILE A 54 -5.53 -16.64 21.00
CA ILE A 54 -5.69 -16.13 19.64
C ILE A 54 -6.77 -16.98 18.97
N VAL A 55 -7.93 -16.38 18.73
CA VAL A 55 -9.09 -17.04 18.11
C VAL A 55 -9.39 -16.35 16.79
N ILE A 56 -9.34 -17.10 15.70
CA ILE A 56 -9.56 -16.60 14.34
C ILE A 56 -10.94 -17.08 13.89
N ASN A 57 -11.89 -16.16 13.76
CA ASN A 57 -13.22 -16.42 13.22
C ASN A 57 -13.31 -15.91 11.77
N GLU A 58 -14.42 -16.14 11.08
CA GLU A 58 -14.59 -15.72 9.67
C GLU A 58 -14.63 -14.19 9.49
N LEU A 59 -15.23 -13.47 10.44
CA LEU A 59 -15.46 -12.01 10.36
C LEU A 59 -14.53 -11.20 11.25
N ASP A 60 -13.93 -11.84 12.24
CA ASP A 60 -13.19 -11.18 13.29
C ASP A 60 -12.03 -12.03 13.82
N LEU A 61 -11.07 -11.34 14.40
CA LEU A 61 -9.93 -11.89 15.11
C LEU A 61 -10.02 -11.44 16.56
N GLN A 62 -10.02 -12.39 17.50
CA GLN A 62 -9.88 -12.10 18.92
C GLN A 62 -8.46 -12.45 19.36
N VAL A 63 -7.76 -11.48 19.94
CA VAL A 63 -6.46 -11.66 20.57
C VAL A 63 -6.55 -11.16 21.99
N GLY A 64 -6.60 -12.07 22.96
CA GLY A 64 -6.76 -11.74 24.38
C GLY A 64 -7.91 -10.77 24.61
N ARG A 65 -7.59 -9.53 24.99
CA ARG A 65 -8.56 -8.46 25.32
C ARG A 65 -9.12 -7.68 24.14
N VAL A 66 -8.57 -7.81 22.94
CA VAL A 66 -8.96 -7.01 21.76
C VAL A 66 -9.61 -7.86 20.67
N ARG A 67 -10.55 -7.25 19.95
CA ARG A 67 -11.25 -7.84 18.80
C ARG A 67 -11.07 -6.95 17.57
N LEU A 68 -10.56 -7.50 16.49
CA LEU A 68 -10.32 -6.82 15.21
C LEU A 68 -11.24 -7.38 14.13
N LEU A 69 -11.73 -6.52 13.23
CA LEU A 69 -12.48 -6.96 12.05
C LEU A 69 -11.52 -7.52 11.00
N ARG A 70 -11.96 -8.56 10.30
CA ARG A 70 -11.19 -9.17 9.20
C ARG A 70 -11.66 -8.66 7.85
N LYS A 71 -10.72 -8.31 6.97
CA LYS A 71 -11.01 -7.87 5.61
C LYS A 71 -11.18 -9.08 4.69
N GLN A 72 -12.44 -9.45 4.39
CA GLN A 72 -12.75 -10.64 3.60
C GLN A 72 -12.29 -10.56 2.13
N SER A 73 -12.30 -9.37 1.54
CA SER A 73 -12.02 -9.14 0.12
C SER A 73 -10.58 -9.48 -0.30
N GLU A 74 -9.63 -9.42 0.63
CA GLU A 74 -8.20 -9.71 0.39
C GLU A 74 -7.75 -11.06 0.96
N ALA A 75 -8.50 -11.62 1.90
CA ALA A 75 -8.20 -12.93 2.50
C ALA A 75 -8.15 -14.08 1.48
N VAL A 76 -8.95 -14.01 0.39
CA VAL A 76 -9.02 -15.06 -0.64
C VAL A 76 -7.72 -15.16 -1.46
N HIS A 77 -7.01 -14.05 -1.67
CA HIS A 77 -5.71 -14.07 -2.35
C HIS A 77 -4.55 -14.53 -1.45
N MET A 78 -4.66 -14.35 -0.13
CA MET A 78 -3.62 -14.69 0.84
C MET A 78 -3.63 -16.17 1.28
N GLN A 79 -4.66 -16.95 0.93
CA GLN A 79 -4.82 -18.37 1.32
C GLN A 79 -3.74 -19.34 0.77
N ARG A 80 -2.81 -18.87 -0.06
CA ARG A 80 -1.76 -19.72 -0.67
C ARG A 80 -0.47 -19.84 0.15
N GLU A 81 -0.23 -18.98 1.13
CA GLU A 81 0.98 -19.04 1.95
C GLU A 81 0.68 -19.64 3.33
N LYS A 82 1.23 -20.83 3.61
CA LYS A 82 1.22 -21.38 4.97
C LYS A 82 2.16 -20.55 5.84
N PHE A 83 1.62 -19.58 6.57
CA PHE A 83 2.38 -18.88 7.60
C PHE A 83 2.59 -19.79 8.82
N THR A 84 3.81 -20.28 9.02
CA THR A 84 4.20 -20.97 10.25
C THR A 84 4.52 -19.95 11.33
N PHE A 85 3.64 -19.82 12.32
CA PHE A 85 3.84 -18.93 13.46
C PHE A 85 3.81 -19.72 14.77
N ALA A 86 4.85 -19.58 15.59
CA ALA A 86 4.91 -20.19 16.91
C ALA A 86 4.29 -19.25 17.95
N ALA A 87 3.08 -19.57 18.42
CA ALA A 87 2.38 -18.85 19.47
C ALA A 87 2.95 -19.16 20.87
N THR A 88 4.21 -18.77 21.09
CA THR A 88 4.85 -18.74 22.42
C THR A 88 4.23 -17.62 23.26
N ARG A 89 4.47 -17.63 24.57
CA ARG A 89 4.00 -16.55 25.45
C ARG A 89 4.42 -15.15 24.96
N PRO A 90 5.72 -14.85 24.75
CA PRO A 90 6.14 -13.50 24.35
C PRO A 90 5.57 -13.09 22.98
N SER A 91 5.49 -14.01 22.02
CA SER A 91 4.92 -13.69 20.70
C SER A 91 3.42 -13.44 20.77
N SER A 92 2.68 -14.17 21.61
CA SER A 92 1.25 -13.96 21.79
C SER A 92 0.95 -12.62 22.49
N VAL A 93 1.73 -12.26 23.52
CA VAL A 93 1.62 -10.94 24.18
C VAL A 93 1.93 -9.81 23.20
N LEU A 94 2.97 -9.95 22.37
CA LEU A 94 3.29 -8.95 21.34
C LEU A 94 2.17 -8.79 20.31
N ILE A 95 1.55 -9.90 19.86
CA ILE A 95 0.38 -9.83 18.96
C ILE A 95 -0.76 -9.07 19.62
N GLU A 96 -1.05 -9.32 20.90
CA GLU A 96 -2.11 -8.62 21.62
C GLU A 96 -1.85 -7.12 21.68
N GLN A 97 -0.62 -6.72 22.07
CA GLN A 97 -0.20 -5.32 22.10
C GLN A 97 -0.35 -4.65 20.71
N LEU A 98 0.13 -5.32 19.65
CA LEU A 98 -0.01 -4.83 18.29
C LEU A 98 -1.49 -4.72 17.87
N ALA A 99 -2.31 -5.71 18.22
CA ALA A 99 -3.73 -5.71 17.90
C ALA A 99 -4.47 -4.58 18.64
N VAL A 100 -4.07 -4.24 19.86
CA VAL A 100 -4.59 -3.07 20.58
C VAL A 100 -4.25 -1.78 19.83
N CYS A 101 -2.99 -1.58 19.44
CA CYS A 101 -2.59 -0.39 18.67
C CYS A 101 -3.34 -0.27 17.34
N VAL A 102 -3.50 -1.39 16.61
CA VAL A 102 -4.29 -1.42 15.37
C VAL A 102 -5.75 -1.04 15.63
N SER A 103 -6.34 -1.51 16.73
CA SER A 103 -7.72 -1.15 17.11
C SER A 103 -7.87 0.35 17.42
N LYS A 104 -6.79 1.00 17.90
CA LYS A 104 -6.74 2.43 18.19
C LYS A 104 -6.34 3.29 16.99
N GLY A 105 -5.83 2.69 15.93
CA GLY A 105 -5.28 3.42 14.78
C GLY A 105 -3.98 4.16 15.12
N GLU A 106 -3.21 3.64 16.07
CA GLU A 106 -1.97 4.28 16.53
C GLU A 106 -0.74 3.69 15.82
N PRO A 107 0.24 4.53 15.43
CA PRO A 107 1.51 4.05 14.89
C PRO A 107 2.34 3.33 15.96
N VAL A 108 3.03 2.26 15.58
CA VAL A 108 3.82 1.42 16.49
C VAL A 108 5.29 1.40 16.10
N LEU A 109 6.16 1.64 17.08
CA LEU A 109 7.60 1.43 16.96
C LEU A 109 8.01 0.22 17.81
N LEU A 110 8.58 -0.81 17.18
CA LEU A 110 9.09 -2.00 17.85
C LEU A 110 10.62 -2.00 17.89
N VAL A 111 11.20 -1.93 19.08
CA VAL A 111 12.67 -1.94 19.28
C VAL A 111 13.10 -3.24 19.95
N GLY A 112 14.21 -3.81 19.49
CA GLY A 112 14.82 -4.99 20.11
C GLY A 112 15.79 -5.69 19.16
N GLU A 113 16.54 -6.66 19.67
CA GLU A 113 17.53 -7.44 18.89
C GLU A 113 16.93 -8.09 17.65
N THR A 114 17.71 -8.19 16.57
CA THR A 114 17.29 -8.87 15.34
C THR A 114 17.01 -10.35 15.62
N GLY A 115 16.12 -10.96 14.83
CA GLY A 115 15.76 -12.38 15.00
C GLY A 115 14.80 -12.70 16.16
N THR A 116 14.35 -11.71 16.95
CA THR A 116 13.36 -11.90 18.03
C THR A 116 11.91 -12.09 17.56
N GLY A 117 11.66 -12.12 16.24
CA GLY A 117 10.33 -12.36 15.67
C GLY A 117 9.43 -11.13 15.55
N LYS A 118 9.94 -9.92 15.74
CA LYS A 118 9.17 -8.65 15.60
C LYS A 118 8.48 -8.55 14.22
N THR A 119 9.28 -8.58 13.15
CA THR A 119 8.81 -8.53 11.76
C THR A 119 7.83 -9.66 11.45
N SER A 120 8.15 -10.89 11.89
CA SER A 120 7.30 -12.07 11.71
C SER A 120 5.96 -11.93 12.42
N THR A 121 5.91 -11.27 13.58
CA THR A 121 4.69 -11.05 14.35
C THR A 121 3.76 -10.03 13.66
N VAL A 122 4.32 -8.95 13.11
CA VAL A 122 3.56 -7.96 12.33
C VAL A 122 3.01 -8.58 11.05
N GLN A 123 3.84 -9.34 10.32
CA GLN A 123 3.42 -10.08 9.13
C GLN A 123 2.29 -11.07 9.43
N TYR A 124 2.43 -11.82 10.53
CA TYR A 124 1.41 -12.76 10.96
C TYR A 124 0.08 -12.06 11.30
N LEU A 125 0.12 -10.95 12.06
CA LEU A 125 -1.09 -10.20 12.41
C LEU A 125 -1.79 -9.61 11.17
N ALA A 126 -1.03 -9.07 10.21
CA ALA A 126 -1.58 -8.58 8.94
C ALA A 126 -2.25 -9.71 8.16
N HIS A 127 -1.61 -10.87 8.07
CA HIS A 127 -2.13 -12.06 7.39
C HIS A 127 -3.45 -12.55 8.01
N ILE A 128 -3.50 -12.73 9.33
CA ILE A 128 -4.71 -13.23 9.99
C ILE A 128 -5.86 -12.22 9.98
N THR A 129 -5.57 -10.91 9.95
CA THR A 129 -6.59 -9.85 9.79
C THR A 129 -7.03 -9.64 8.33
N GLY A 130 -6.31 -10.20 7.36
CA GLY A 130 -6.61 -10.08 5.94
C GLY A 130 -6.18 -8.75 5.32
N HIS A 131 -5.24 -8.04 5.95
CA HIS A 131 -4.66 -6.81 5.39
C HIS A 131 -3.41 -7.14 4.60
N ARG A 132 -3.29 -6.57 3.40
CA ARG A 132 -2.01 -6.55 2.69
C ARG A 132 -0.98 -5.71 3.44
N LEU A 133 0.18 -6.29 3.70
CA LEU A 133 1.32 -5.62 4.33
C LEU A 133 2.38 -5.28 3.27
N ARG A 134 2.78 -4.01 3.19
CA ARG A 134 3.94 -3.57 2.42
C ARG A 134 5.13 -3.39 3.35
N VAL A 135 6.17 -4.17 3.13
CA VAL A 135 7.44 -4.04 3.84
C VAL A 135 8.35 -3.14 3.01
N VAL A 136 8.85 -2.07 3.62
CA VAL A 136 9.87 -1.19 3.05
C VAL A 136 11.08 -1.28 3.96
N ASN A 137 12.20 -1.78 3.43
CA ASN A 137 13.44 -1.81 4.18
C ASN A 137 14.14 -0.45 4.08
N MET A 138 14.42 0.18 5.21
CA MET A 138 15.04 1.49 5.26
C MET A 138 16.56 1.37 5.31
N ASN A 139 17.25 2.34 4.72
CA ASN A 139 18.70 2.48 4.80
C ASN A 139 19.10 3.95 4.67
N GLN A 140 20.40 4.24 4.79
CA GLN A 140 20.93 5.61 4.71
C GLN A 140 20.75 6.28 3.33
N GLN A 141 20.46 5.49 2.28
CA GLN A 141 20.22 5.97 0.92
C GLN A 141 18.72 6.01 0.57
N SER A 142 17.85 5.64 1.49
CA SER A 142 16.41 5.70 1.28
C SER A 142 16.02 7.15 1.08
N ASP A 143 15.20 7.42 0.08
CA ASP A 143 14.76 8.77 -0.23
C ASP A 143 13.29 8.94 0.15
N THR A 144 12.94 10.15 0.61
CA THR A 144 11.54 10.60 0.76
C THR A 144 10.71 10.37 -0.51
N ALA A 145 11.34 10.50 -1.69
CA ALA A 145 10.71 10.23 -2.97
C ALA A 145 10.29 8.77 -3.18
N ASP A 146 10.87 7.81 -2.45
CA ASP A 146 10.46 6.39 -2.51
C ASP A 146 9.21 6.11 -1.66
N LEU A 147 9.04 6.85 -0.58
CA LEU A 147 7.90 6.73 0.32
C LEU A 147 6.69 7.54 -0.17
N LEU A 148 6.85 8.85 -0.36
CA LEU A 148 5.76 9.75 -0.72
C LEU A 148 5.53 9.81 -2.24
N GLY A 149 6.62 9.68 -2.99
CA GLY A 149 6.62 9.82 -4.43
C GLY A 149 7.43 11.03 -4.87
N GLY A 150 7.81 11.04 -6.14
CA GLY A 150 8.62 12.10 -6.70
C GLY A 150 8.64 12.02 -8.22
N TYR A 151 9.18 13.07 -8.85
CA TYR A 151 9.40 13.07 -10.28
C TYR A 151 10.58 12.16 -10.62
N LYS A 152 10.29 11.02 -11.25
CA LYS A 152 11.29 10.03 -11.67
C LYS A 152 11.37 9.97 -13.18
N PRO A 153 12.54 9.63 -13.75
CA PRO A 153 12.65 9.36 -15.17
C PRO A 153 11.78 8.15 -15.52
N VAL A 154 10.89 8.31 -16.50
CA VAL A 154 9.93 7.29 -16.93
C VAL A 154 10.20 6.88 -18.37
N ASP A 155 9.98 5.59 -18.68
CA ASP A 155 10.02 5.10 -20.06
C ASP A 155 8.90 5.79 -20.85
N HIS A 156 9.21 6.24 -22.06
CA HIS A 156 8.24 6.74 -23.04
C HIS A 156 7.02 5.80 -23.18
N LYS A 157 7.18 4.49 -22.94
CA LYS A 157 6.06 3.53 -22.89
C LYS A 157 4.93 3.93 -21.95
N LEU A 158 5.18 4.59 -20.82
CA LEU A 158 4.12 5.01 -19.89
C LEU A 158 3.21 6.08 -20.50
N ILE A 159 3.70 6.84 -21.48
CA ILE A 159 2.91 7.81 -22.25
C ILE A 159 2.26 7.10 -23.45
N TRP A 160 3.04 6.34 -24.22
CA TRP A 160 2.59 5.80 -25.50
C TRP A 160 1.71 4.56 -25.40
N LEU A 161 1.88 3.72 -24.37
CA LEU A 161 1.08 2.51 -24.20
C LEU A 161 -0.41 2.83 -23.98
N PRO A 162 -0.80 3.64 -22.97
CA PRO A 162 -2.21 3.96 -22.77
C PRO A 162 -2.79 4.75 -23.96
N LEU A 163 -1.98 5.58 -24.61
CA LEU A 163 -2.39 6.32 -25.80
C LEU A 163 -2.64 5.39 -27.00
N ARG A 164 -1.80 4.38 -27.20
CA ARG A 164 -1.97 3.36 -28.25
C ARG A 164 -3.17 2.48 -27.99
N GLU A 165 -3.35 2.00 -26.76
CA GLU A 165 -4.48 1.13 -26.41
C GLU A 165 -5.80 1.87 -26.58
N ALA A 166 -5.90 3.11 -26.07
CA ALA A 166 -7.08 3.96 -26.28
C ALA A 166 -7.33 4.24 -27.77
N PHE A 167 -6.28 4.49 -28.56
CA PHE A 167 -6.41 4.65 -30.01
C PHE A 167 -6.97 3.40 -30.69
N GLU A 168 -6.40 2.23 -30.41
CA GLU A 168 -6.84 0.96 -31.01
C GLU A 168 -8.29 0.63 -30.65
N GLU A 169 -8.70 0.96 -29.42
CA GLU A 169 -10.08 0.83 -28.96
C GLU A 169 -11.03 1.78 -29.69
N LEU A 170 -10.72 3.07 -29.77
CA LEU A 170 -11.54 4.05 -30.48
C LEU A 170 -11.58 3.78 -31.99
N PHE A 171 -10.46 3.35 -32.56
CA PHE A 171 -10.36 2.95 -33.96
C PHE A 171 -11.29 1.78 -34.26
N ALA A 172 -11.32 0.77 -33.40
CA ALA A 172 -12.21 -0.38 -33.50
C ALA A 172 -13.70 0.00 -33.57
N GLN A 173 -14.07 1.03 -32.81
CA GLN A 173 -15.44 1.53 -32.70
C GLN A 173 -15.84 2.41 -33.91
N THR A 174 -14.86 2.96 -34.64
CA THR A 174 -15.09 3.98 -35.69
C THR A 174 -14.81 3.46 -37.10
N PHE A 175 -13.86 2.53 -37.25
CA PHE A 175 -13.37 1.99 -38.51
C PHE A 175 -13.28 0.47 -38.46
N SER A 176 -13.48 -0.18 -39.61
CA SER A 176 -13.40 -1.65 -39.69
C SER A 176 -11.95 -2.13 -39.49
N LYS A 177 -11.71 -2.95 -38.47
CA LYS A 177 -10.40 -3.59 -38.22
C LYS A 177 -9.95 -4.47 -39.38
N LYS A 178 -10.88 -5.18 -40.02
CA LYS A 178 -10.57 -6.14 -41.10
C LYS A 178 -9.99 -5.44 -42.33
N GLN A 179 -10.52 -4.27 -42.68
CA GLN A 179 -10.04 -3.49 -43.83
C GLN A 179 -8.73 -2.76 -43.54
N ASN A 180 -8.47 -2.44 -42.27
CA ASN A 180 -7.32 -1.64 -41.84
C ASN A 180 -6.26 -2.47 -41.08
N PHE A 181 -6.22 -3.79 -41.32
CA PHE A 181 -5.32 -4.70 -40.60
C PHE A 181 -3.84 -4.33 -40.78
N THR A 182 -3.43 -4.01 -42.01
CA THR A 182 -2.05 -3.59 -42.33
C THR A 182 -1.67 -2.28 -41.63
N PHE A 183 -2.59 -1.32 -41.55
CA PHE A 183 -2.39 -0.07 -40.84
C PHE A 183 -2.22 -0.28 -39.33
N LEU A 184 -3.08 -1.09 -38.71
CA LEU A 184 -2.95 -1.44 -37.28
C LEU A 184 -1.64 -2.21 -37.01
N GLY A 185 -1.22 -3.08 -37.94
CA GLY A 185 0.09 -3.72 -37.89
C GLY A 185 1.25 -2.72 -37.96
N HIS A 186 1.12 -1.66 -38.76
CA HIS A 186 2.11 -0.58 -38.83
C HIS A 186 2.17 0.24 -37.54
N ILE A 187 1.02 0.59 -36.94
CA ILE A 187 0.92 1.23 -35.62
C ILE A 187 1.66 0.40 -34.55
N GLN A 188 1.40 -0.90 -34.52
CA GLN A 188 2.06 -1.81 -33.58
C GLN A 188 3.58 -1.92 -33.84
N THR A 189 3.99 -1.92 -35.10
CA THR A 189 5.41 -1.94 -35.50
C THR A 189 6.12 -0.65 -35.08
N CYS A 190 5.52 0.53 -35.32
CA CYS A 190 6.05 1.82 -34.87
C CYS A 190 6.23 1.86 -33.36
N TYR A 191 5.25 1.34 -32.58
CA TYR A 191 5.36 1.24 -31.13
C TYR A 191 6.50 0.31 -30.70
N ARG A 192 6.61 -0.89 -31.27
CA ARG A 192 7.66 -1.87 -30.94
C ARG A 192 9.06 -1.35 -31.27
N GLN A 193 9.21 -0.64 -32.38
CA GLN A 193 10.46 -0.04 -32.83
C GLN A 193 10.76 1.30 -32.16
N LYS A 194 9.93 1.75 -31.21
CA LYS A 194 10.07 3.05 -30.51
C LYS A 194 10.08 4.26 -31.47
N ARG A 195 9.42 4.15 -32.62
CA ARG A 195 9.25 5.23 -33.62
C ARG A 195 8.11 6.16 -33.22
N TRP A 196 8.31 6.91 -32.13
CA TRP A 196 7.26 7.72 -31.49
C TRP A 196 6.71 8.84 -32.38
N HIS A 197 7.57 9.51 -33.15
CA HIS A 197 7.14 10.59 -34.06
C HIS A 197 6.19 10.07 -35.15
N ASP A 198 6.50 8.90 -35.72
CA ASP A 198 5.67 8.28 -36.73
C ASP A 198 4.34 7.79 -36.14
N LEU A 199 4.41 7.18 -34.95
CA LEU A 199 3.22 6.73 -34.22
C LEU A 199 2.25 7.90 -33.96
N LEU A 200 2.78 9.02 -33.45
CA LEU A 200 2.00 10.23 -33.20
C LEU A 200 1.37 10.78 -34.50
N ARG A 201 2.15 10.86 -35.57
CA ARG A 201 1.68 11.41 -36.86
C ARG A 201 0.56 10.56 -37.45
N LEU A 202 0.65 9.23 -37.37
CA LEU A 202 -0.40 8.31 -37.80
C LEU A 202 -1.68 8.48 -36.98
N MET A 203 -1.56 8.55 -35.65
CA MET A 203 -2.72 8.76 -34.76
C MET A 203 -3.39 10.12 -35.00
N GLN A 204 -2.61 11.19 -35.20
CA GLN A 204 -3.13 12.52 -35.50
C GLN A 204 -3.89 12.57 -36.83
N HIS A 205 -3.38 11.90 -37.87
CA HIS A 205 -4.05 11.81 -39.16
C HIS A 205 -5.43 11.15 -39.02
N VAL A 206 -5.50 10.03 -38.31
CA VAL A 206 -6.76 9.31 -38.09
C VAL A 206 -7.71 10.07 -37.19
N HIS A 207 -7.22 10.71 -36.12
CA HIS A 207 -8.03 11.59 -35.28
C HIS A 207 -8.69 12.71 -36.10
N LYS A 208 -7.93 13.41 -36.96
CA LYS A 208 -8.49 14.46 -37.83
C LYS A 208 -9.57 13.89 -38.76
N SER A 209 -9.33 12.71 -39.32
CA SER A 209 -10.32 12.03 -40.17
C SER A 209 -11.56 11.61 -39.38
N ALA A 210 -11.42 11.17 -38.13
CA ALA A 210 -12.52 10.73 -37.28
C ALA A 210 -13.40 11.90 -36.78
N VAL A 211 -12.79 13.03 -36.41
CA VAL A 211 -13.52 14.22 -35.94
C VAL A 211 -14.24 14.95 -37.07
N ASN A 212 -13.63 14.97 -38.27
CA ASN A 212 -14.21 15.59 -39.48
C ASN A 212 -15.20 14.69 -40.21
N LYS A 213 -15.33 13.42 -39.81
CA LYS A 213 -16.32 12.51 -40.37
C LYS A 213 -17.68 12.89 -39.78
N ASP A 214 -18.50 13.59 -40.55
CA ASP A 214 -19.86 13.95 -40.16
C ASP A 214 -20.61 12.69 -39.71
N GLY A 215 -20.89 12.64 -38.42
CA GLY A 215 -21.65 11.57 -37.82
C GLY A 215 -23.07 11.63 -38.39
N LYS A 216 -23.58 10.48 -38.83
CA LYS A 216 -25.03 10.26 -38.83
C LYS A 216 -25.57 10.73 -37.48
N GLU A 217 -26.67 11.48 -37.45
CA GLU A 217 -27.38 12.00 -36.27
C GLU A 217 -27.91 10.87 -35.36
N SER A 218 -27.01 10.04 -34.85
CA SER A 218 -27.25 8.91 -33.97
C SER A 218 -26.52 9.21 -32.67
N GLU A 219 -27.20 9.03 -31.54
CA GLU A 219 -26.69 9.26 -30.18
C GLU A 219 -25.32 8.57 -29.94
N THR A 220 -25.14 7.37 -30.50
CA THR A 220 -23.88 6.62 -30.50
C THR A 220 -22.74 7.27 -31.30
N GLY A 221 -23.06 7.98 -32.39
CA GLY A 221 -22.07 8.69 -33.20
C GLY A 221 -21.52 9.94 -32.50
N LEU A 222 -22.39 10.66 -31.78
CA LEU A 222 -22.02 11.82 -30.96
C LEU A 222 -21.08 11.42 -29.81
N LEU A 223 -21.41 10.34 -29.09
CA LEU A 223 -20.57 9.80 -28.00
C LEU A 223 -19.17 9.38 -28.49
N ILE A 224 -19.08 8.78 -29.68
CA ILE A 224 -17.77 8.39 -30.26
C ILE A 224 -16.97 9.64 -30.64
N LYS A 225 -17.62 10.68 -31.16
CA LYS A 225 -16.97 11.96 -31.50
C LYS A 225 -16.40 12.66 -30.27
N GLU A 226 -17.17 12.73 -29.18
CA GLU A 226 -16.68 13.27 -27.89
C GLU A 226 -15.46 12.51 -27.37
N LYS A 227 -15.47 11.17 -27.48
CA LYS A 227 -14.31 10.35 -27.10
C LYS A 227 -13.08 10.63 -27.97
N TRP A 228 -13.26 10.87 -29.28
CA TRP A 228 -12.17 11.27 -30.17
C TRP A 228 -11.63 12.66 -29.82
N GLU A 229 -12.48 13.62 -29.49
CA GLU A 229 -12.05 14.96 -29.06
C GLU A 229 -11.26 14.91 -27.75
N ALA A 230 -11.73 14.15 -26.76
CA ALA A 230 -11.00 13.90 -25.52
C ALA A 230 -9.65 13.20 -25.77
N PHE A 231 -9.61 12.25 -26.71
CA PHE A 231 -8.36 11.61 -27.14
C PHE A 231 -7.42 12.59 -27.85
N GLY A 232 -7.95 13.52 -28.65
CA GLY A 232 -7.20 14.60 -29.28
C GLY A 232 -6.48 15.49 -28.29
N LEU A 233 -7.11 15.82 -27.15
CA LEU A 233 -6.45 16.55 -26.06
C LEU A 233 -5.26 15.77 -25.49
N ARG A 234 -5.40 14.45 -25.29
CA ARG A 234 -4.31 13.57 -24.82
C ARG A 234 -3.18 13.48 -25.85
N LEU A 235 -3.49 13.40 -27.14
CA LEU A 235 -2.52 13.43 -28.24
C LEU A 235 -1.72 14.74 -28.26
N ASN A 236 -2.38 15.88 -28.07
CA ASN A 236 -1.73 17.19 -28.04
C ASN A 236 -0.80 17.31 -26.83
N HIS A 237 -1.23 16.84 -25.66
CA HIS A 237 -0.39 16.79 -24.46
C HIS A 237 0.85 15.91 -24.68
N ALA A 238 0.68 14.70 -25.26
CA ALA A 238 1.79 13.83 -25.62
C ALA A 238 2.75 14.48 -26.64
N GLN A 239 2.22 15.22 -27.62
CA GLN A 239 3.05 15.97 -28.59
C GLN A 239 3.87 17.08 -27.91
N GLN A 240 3.29 17.81 -26.96
CA GLN A 240 4.01 18.84 -26.19
C GLN A 240 5.11 18.21 -25.33
N GLN A 241 4.80 17.10 -24.66
CA GLN A 241 5.79 16.32 -23.90
C GLN A 241 6.92 15.80 -24.80
N MET A 242 6.63 15.34 -26.02
CA MET A 242 7.69 14.96 -26.97
C MET A 242 8.61 16.11 -27.35
N LYS A 243 8.04 17.27 -27.71
CA LYS A 243 8.83 18.44 -28.16
C LYS A 243 9.75 18.97 -27.07
N MET A 244 9.30 18.91 -25.82
CA MET A 244 10.10 19.28 -24.66
C MET A 244 11.22 18.28 -24.35
N THR A 245 11.19 17.09 -24.95
CA THR A 245 11.99 15.94 -24.52
C THR A 245 12.76 15.28 -25.67
N GLU A 246 13.01 16.01 -26.77
CA GLU A 246 13.69 15.47 -27.96
C GLU A 246 15.08 14.87 -27.67
N ASN A 247 15.73 15.22 -26.54
CA ASN A 247 17.00 14.63 -26.08
C ASN A 247 17.12 14.47 -24.54
N THR A 248 16.01 14.53 -23.80
CA THR A 248 16.04 14.57 -22.32
C THR A 248 15.27 13.38 -21.73
N LEU A 249 15.53 13.00 -20.48
CA LEU A 249 14.72 12.00 -19.79
C LEU A 249 13.32 12.59 -19.53
N LEU A 250 12.26 11.84 -19.85
CA LEU A 250 10.90 12.20 -19.45
C LEU A 250 10.76 12.02 -17.95
N PHE A 251 10.31 13.05 -17.23
CA PHE A 251 10.00 12.93 -15.81
C PHE A 251 8.48 12.91 -15.61
N ALA A 252 8.01 11.95 -14.82
CA ALA A 252 6.62 11.93 -14.35
C ALA A 252 6.61 11.70 -12.85
N PHE A 253 5.58 12.23 -12.19
CA PHE A 253 5.36 11.96 -10.78
C PHE A 253 5.00 10.48 -10.60
N VAL A 254 5.88 9.75 -9.92
CA VAL A 254 5.66 8.36 -9.52
C VAL A 254 5.26 8.37 -8.05
N GLU A 255 4.05 7.91 -7.78
CA GLU A 255 3.53 7.83 -6.41
C GLU A 255 4.32 6.82 -5.58
N GLY A 256 4.74 7.23 -4.38
CA GLY A 256 5.57 6.41 -3.51
C GLY A 256 4.79 5.31 -2.77
N THR A 257 5.54 4.41 -2.13
CA THR A 257 4.97 3.19 -1.52
C THR A 257 3.98 3.51 -0.38
N LEU A 258 4.28 4.53 0.42
CA LEU A 258 3.46 4.98 1.55
C LEU A 258 2.14 5.59 1.05
N ALA A 259 2.22 6.53 0.10
CA ALA A 259 1.04 7.16 -0.49
C ALA A 259 0.08 6.13 -1.11
N GLN A 260 0.61 5.18 -1.87
CA GLN A 260 -0.19 4.12 -2.48
C GLN A 260 -0.84 3.18 -1.46
N ALA A 261 -0.17 2.89 -0.33
CA ALA A 261 -0.71 2.00 0.70
C ALA A 261 -1.81 2.70 1.50
N VAL A 262 -1.63 3.98 1.85
CA VAL A 262 -2.67 4.79 2.49
C VAL A 262 -3.93 4.85 1.61
N LYS A 263 -3.79 5.13 0.31
CA LYS A 263 -4.94 5.16 -0.63
C LYS A 263 -5.69 3.84 -0.74
N LYS A 264 -5.00 2.71 -0.59
CA LYS A 264 -5.58 1.36 -0.73
C LYS A 264 -6.02 0.76 0.61
N GLY A 265 -5.75 1.42 1.73
CA GLY A 265 -5.98 0.88 3.07
C GLY A 265 -5.12 -0.35 3.36
N GLU A 266 -3.88 -0.35 2.87
CA GLU A 266 -2.88 -1.40 3.13
C GLU A 266 -2.02 -1.02 4.35
N TRP A 267 -1.48 -2.01 5.06
CA TRP A 267 -0.55 -1.78 6.16
C TRP A 267 0.86 -1.57 5.64
N ILE A 268 1.66 -0.80 6.38
CA ILE A 268 3.05 -0.52 6.04
C ILE A 268 3.93 -0.90 7.23
N LEU A 269 5.01 -1.61 6.92
CA LEU A 269 6.10 -1.88 7.84
C LEU A 269 7.36 -1.22 7.31
N LEU A 270 7.89 -0.26 8.07
CA LEU A 270 9.20 0.35 7.84
C LEU A 270 10.23 -0.45 8.66
N ASP A 271 10.94 -1.35 8.01
CA ASP A 271 11.98 -2.14 8.67
C ASP A 271 13.29 -1.36 8.73
N GLU A 272 14.10 -1.63 9.76
CA GLU A 272 15.39 -0.94 9.99
C GLU A 272 15.29 0.60 10.01
N ILE A 273 14.18 1.16 10.53
CA ILE A 273 13.92 2.61 10.57
C ILE A 273 15.02 3.44 11.25
N ASN A 274 15.80 2.82 12.15
CA ASN A 274 16.96 3.44 12.79
C ASN A 274 18.12 3.72 11.83
N LEU A 275 18.12 3.14 10.63
CA LEU A 275 19.10 3.39 9.56
C LEU A 275 18.64 4.48 8.59
N ALA A 276 17.38 4.94 8.68
CA ALA A 276 16.84 5.99 7.85
C ALA A 276 17.45 7.36 8.19
N ALA A 277 17.52 8.25 7.20
CA ALA A 277 17.92 9.63 7.42
C ALA A 277 16.84 10.38 8.23
N PRO A 278 17.21 11.32 9.15
CA PRO A 278 16.25 12.03 9.99
C PRO A 278 15.14 12.75 9.21
N GLU A 279 15.47 13.27 8.02
CA GLU A 279 14.54 14.00 7.15
C GLU A 279 13.35 13.13 6.72
N ILE A 280 13.57 11.81 6.58
CA ILE A 280 12.52 10.86 6.24
C ILE A 280 11.55 10.68 7.41
N LEU A 281 12.06 10.71 8.65
CA LEU A 281 11.25 10.54 9.85
C LEU A 281 10.37 11.76 10.11
N GLU A 282 10.87 12.97 9.82
CA GLU A 282 10.08 14.19 9.87
C GLU A 282 8.90 14.15 8.88
N CYS A 283 9.09 13.55 7.70
CA CYS A 283 8.01 13.37 6.74
C CYS A 283 6.89 12.41 7.21
N LEU A 284 7.17 11.57 8.22
CA LEU A 284 6.22 10.60 8.78
C LEU A 284 5.51 11.12 10.04
N SER A 285 5.98 12.23 10.62
CA SER A 285 5.45 12.77 11.87
C SER A 285 4.34 13.82 11.68
N GLY A 286 4.06 14.21 10.43
CA GLY A 286 2.96 15.12 10.05
C GLY A 286 1.73 14.40 9.54
#